data_AF-A0A699X8R0-F1
#
_entry.id   AF-A0A699X8R0-F1
#
_cell.length_a   1.000
_cell.length_b   1.000
_cell.length_c   1.000
_cell.angle_alpha   90.00
_cell.angle_beta   90.00
_cell.angle_gamma   90.00
#
_symmetry.space_group_name_H-M   'P 1'
#
loop_
_entity.id
_entity.type
_entity.pdbx_description
1 polymer ?
#
loop_
_entity_poly.entity_id
_entity_poly.type
_entity_poly.pdbx_seq_one_letter_code
_entity_poly.pdbx_strand_id
1 'polypeptide(L)'
;MSWGQLRVWNDDVIQAGTGFPRHPHRDMEIITYVREGAITHEDSLGNRGRTEAGDVQVMSAGTGVAHSEYNLESKETRIFQIWIMPDEVGAPPSWGA
;
A
#
# COMPACT_ATOMS: atom_id res chain seq x y z
N MET A 1 -5.52 -18.77 -9.65
CA MET A 1 -4.46 -19.59 -9.04
C MET A 1 -3.64 -18.68 -8.14
N SER A 2 -3.28 -19.13 -6.94
CA SER A 2 -2.41 -18.39 -6.00
C SER A 2 -1.12 -19.18 -5.76
N TRP A 3 -0.07 -18.50 -5.29
CA TRP A 3 1.21 -19.11 -4.93
C TRP A 3 1.45 -18.93 -3.43
N GLY A 4 1.26 -19.99 -2.64
CA GLY A 4 1.31 -19.90 -1.18
C GLY A 4 0.36 -18.82 -0.64
N GLN A 5 0.88 -17.91 0.18
CA GLN A 5 0.09 -16.78 0.73
C GLN A 5 0.03 -15.55 -0.19
N LEU A 6 0.78 -15.51 -1.29
CA LEU A 6 0.74 -14.40 -2.25
C LEU A 6 -0.62 -14.35 -2.95
N ARG A 7 -1.24 -13.17 -2.99
CA ARG A 7 -2.55 -12.92 -3.61
C ARG A 7 -2.46 -11.95 -4.77
N VAL A 8 -1.66 -10.89 -4.63
CA VAL A 8 -1.48 -9.87 -5.66
C VAL A 8 0.01 -9.55 -5.80
N TRP A 9 0.44 -9.37 -7.03
CA TRP A 9 1.70 -8.74 -7.40
C TRP A 9 1.42 -7.84 -8.59
N ASN A 10 1.41 -6.53 -8.36
CA ASN A 10 1.26 -5.54 -9.41
C ASN A 10 2.57 -4.79 -9.63
N ASP A 11 2.88 -4.52 -10.90
CA ASP A 11 3.92 -3.57 -11.34
C ASP A 11 3.19 -2.33 -11.85
N ASP A 12 3.01 -1.34 -10.97
CA ASP A 12 2.17 -0.18 -11.24
C ASP A 12 3.02 1.03 -11.63
N VAL A 13 2.53 1.78 -12.62
CA VAL A 13 3.02 3.12 -12.99
C VAL A 13 1.90 4.11 -12.73
N ILE A 14 2.15 5.09 -11.86
CA ILE A 14 1.16 6.03 -11.36
C ILE A 14 1.51 7.43 -11.87
N GLN A 15 0.60 8.04 -12.63
CA GLN A 15 0.77 9.37 -13.20
C GLN A 15 0.84 10.45 -12.11
N ALA A 16 1.55 11.53 -12.41
CA ALA A 16 1.66 12.69 -11.51
C ALA A 16 0.28 13.21 -11.07
N GLY A 17 0.10 13.45 -9.78
CA GLY A 17 -1.16 13.95 -9.19
C GLY A 17 -2.31 12.93 -9.17
N THR A 18 -2.06 11.67 -9.54
CA THR A 18 -3.07 10.59 -9.55
C THR A 18 -2.75 9.53 -8.50
N GLY A 19 -3.65 8.57 -8.32
CA GLY A 19 -3.47 7.53 -7.33
C GLY A 19 -4.72 6.67 -7.17
N PHE A 20 -4.74 5.94 -6.06
CA PHE A 20 -5.83 5.10 -5.63
C PHE A 20 -6.67 5.87 -4.61
N PRO A 21 -7.93 6.24 -4.97
CA PRO A 21 -8.84 6.89 -4.03
C PRO A 21 -9.08 6.03 -2.79
N ARG A 22 -9.63 6.63 -1.74
CA ARG A 22 -9.95 5.95 -0.47
C ARG A 22 -10.75 4.67 -0.72
N HIS A 23 -10.22 3.52 -0.30
CA HIS A 23 -10.88 2.22 -0.39
C HIS A 23 -10.56 1.33 0.84
N PRO A 24 -11.46 0.41 1.21
CA PRO A 24 -11.28 -0.44 2.37
C PRO A 24 -10.49 -1.72 2.07
N HIS A 25 -9.73 -2.19 3.07
CA HIS A 25 -9.14 -3.53 3.14
C HIS A 25 -9.43 -4.17 4.50
N ARG A 26 -9.36 -5.50 4.55
CA ARG A 26 -9.53 -6.29 5.77
C ARG A 26 -8.74 -7.59 5.63
N ASP A 27 -8.11 -8.04 6.71
CA ASP A 27 -7.37 -9.31 6.79
C ASP A 27 -6.40 -9.50 5.59
N MET A 28 -5.57 -8.49 5.31
CA MET A 28 -4.59 -8.48 4.22
C MET A 28 -3.33 -7.71 4.63
N GLU A 29 -2.16 -8.25 4.31
CA GLU A 29 -0.89 -7.53 4.38
C GLU A 29 -0.60 -6.90 3.02
N ILE A 30 -0.50 -5.57 2.98
CA ILE A 30 -0.24 -4.79 1.76
C ILE A 30 1.14 -4.18 1.88
N ILE A 31 2.03 -4.59 0.98
CA ILE A 31 3.42 -4.13 0.91
C ILE A 31 3.56 -3.30 -0.37
N THR A 32 4.02 -2.07 -0.21
CA THR A 32 4.35 -1.19 -1.34
C THR A 32 5.85 -0.93 -1.33
N TYR A 33 6.55 -1.39 -2.37
CA TYR A 33 7.95 -1.05 -2.62
C TYR A 33 8.02 0.01 -3.71
N VAL A 34 8.64 1.15 -3.43
CA VAL A 34 8.78 2.24 -4.39
C VAL A 34 10.07 2.07 -5.18
N ARG A 35 9.97 1.95 -6.50
CA ARG A 35 11.12 1.80 -7.39
C ARG A 35 11.62 3.15 -7.91
N GLU A 36 10.69 4.04 -8.24
CA GLU A 36 10.97 5.38 -8.76
C GLU A 36 9.91 6.36 -8.24
N GLY A 37 10.30 7.60 -7.96
CA GLY A 37 9.40 8.63 -7.44
C GLY A 37 9.08 8.46 -5.95
N ALA A 38 7.84 8.74 -5.58
CA ALA A 38 7.33 8.56 -4.21
C ALA A 38 5.82 8.34 -4.21
N ILE A 39 5.32 7.69 -3.16
CA ILE A 39 3.87 7.49 -2.92
C ILE A 39 3.49 8.04 -1.55
N THR A 40 2.37 8.77 -1.48
CA THR A 40 1.81 9.28 -0.22
C THR A 40 0.65 8.40 0.21
N HIS A 41 0.75 7.81 1.40
CA HIS A 41 -0.29 7.07 2.07
C HIS A 41 -1.10 7.96 3.02
N GLU A 42 -2.40 7.75 3.07
CA GLU A 42 -3.31 8.28 4.10
C GLU A 42 -4.37 7.22 4.46
N ASP A 43 -4.68 7.04 5.75
CA ASP A 43 -5.68 6.05 6.18
C ASP A 43 -6.73 6.57 7.18
N SER A 44 -7.65 5.67 7.57
CA SER A 44 -8.75 5.95 8.49
C SER A 44 -8.33 6.01 9.96
N LEU A 45 -7.11 5.59 10.29
CA LEU A 45 -6.53 5.72 11.62
C LEU A 45 -5.79 7.05 11.80
N GLY A 46 -5.72 7.85 10.74
CA GLY A 46 -5.05 9.16 10.73
C GLY A 46 -3.56 9.07 10.40
N ASN A 47 -3.05 7.91 9.99
CA ASN A 47 -1.68 7.80 9.52
C ASN A 47 -1.56 8.54 8.19
N ARG A 48 -0.41 9.20 8.01
CA ARG A 48 -0.03 9.84 6.76
C ARG A 48 1.48 9.79 6.60
N GLY A 49 1.95 9.37 5.45
CA GLY A 49 3.38 9.30 5.18
C GLY A 49 3.70 9.27 3.70
N ARG A 50 4.94 9.62 3.38
CA ARG A 50 5.47 9.62 2.02
C ARG A 50 6.64 8.67 1.96
N THR A 51 6.52 7.62 1.16
CA THR A 51 7.56 6.61 0.94
C THR A 51 8.28 6.92 -0.36
N GLU A 52 9.61 7.03 -0.31
CA GLU A 52 10.46 7.39 -1.45
C GLU A 52 11.03 6.15 -2.16
N ALA A 53 11.54 6.35 -3.38
CA ALA A 53 12.21 5.31 -4.13
C ALA A 53 13.35 4.65 -3.34
N GLY A 54 13.32 3.33 -3.26
CA GLY A 54 14.22 2.52 -2.45
C GLY A 54 13.61 2.03 -1.13
N ASP A 55 12.54 2.67 -0.66
CA ASP A 55 11.89 2.35 0.61
C ASP A 55 10.64 1.48 0.43
N VAL A 56 10.17 0.96 1.57
CA VAL A 56 9.00 0.07 1.67
C VAL A 56 8.05 0.64 2.70
N GLN A 57 6.76 0.64 2.38
CA GLN A 57 5.71 0.73 3.38
C GLN A 57 4.95 -0.59 3.49
N VAL A 58 4.46 -0.87 4.70
CA VAL A 58 3.65 -2.05 5.00
C VAL A 58 2.40 -1.61 5.76
N MET A 59 1.25 -2.05 5.27
CA MET A 59 -0.04 -1.92 5.94
C MET A 59 -0.60 -3.30 6.25
N SER A 60 -0.81 -3.58 7.53
CA SER A 60 -1.57 -4.74 8.01
C SER A 60 -3.02 -4.30 8.18
N ALA A 61 -3.93 -4.78 7.33
CA ALA A 61 -5.31 -4.28 7.31
C ALA A 61 -6.15 -4.78 8.50
N GLY A 62 -5.81 -5.93 9.07
CA GLY A 62 -6.40 -6.43 10.31
C GLY A 62 -7.93 -6.43 10.31
N THR A 63 -8.53 -5.97 11.41
CA THR A 63 -9.99 -5.82 11.57
C THR A 63 -10.66 -4.90 10.54
N GLY A 64 -9.89 -4.06 9.86
CA GLY A 64 -10.32 -3.23 8.74
C GLY A 64 -9.69 -1.83 8.77
N VAL A 65 -9.25 -1.36 7.61
CA VAL A 65 -8.72 0.00 7.42
C VAL A 65 -9.11 0.52 6.03
N ALA A 66 -9.45 1.81 5.94
CA ALA A 66 -9.69 2.47 4.66
C ALA A 66 -8.56 3.44 4.35
N HIS A 67 -7.89 3.25 3.22
CA HIS A 67 -6.68 3.97 2.85
C HIS A 67 -6.72 4.51 1.42
N SER A 68 -5.85 5.46 1.13
CA SER A 68 -5.59 6.01 -0.20
C SER A 68 -4.10 6.18 -0.40
N GLU A 69 -3.67 6.00 -1.64
CA GLU A 69 -2.27 6.12 -2.04
C GLU A 69 -2.19 7.04 -3.26
N TYR A 70 -1.49 8.17 -3.15
CA TYR A 70 -1.38 9.14 -4.24
C TYR A 70 0.07 9.45 -4.58
N ASN A 71 0.34 9.51 -5.88
CA ASN A 71 1.55 10.14 -6.41
C ASN A 71 1.34 11.67 -6.39
N LEU A 72 1.89 12.33 -5.38
CA LEU A 72 1.86 13.78 -5.25
C LEU A 72 3.08 14.46 -5.90
N GLU A 73 3.89 13.70 -6.63
CA GLU A 73 5.06 14.20 -7.34
C GLU A 73 4.69 14.79 -8.71
N SER A 74 5.65 15.49 -9.33
CA SER A 74 5.48 16.09 -10.66
C SER A 74 5.77 15.14 -11.83
N LYS A 75 6.23 13.92 -11.54
CA LYS A 75 6.57 12.88 -12.52
C LYS A 75 5.86 11.58 -12.14
N GLU A 76 5.94 10.59 -13.03
CA GLU A 76 5.44 9.24 -12.74
C GLU A 76 6.17 8.62 -11.54
N THR A 77 5.42 7.87 -10.74
CA THR A 77 5.93 7.02 -9.66
C THR A 77 5.73 5.56 -10.08
N ARG A 78 6.71 4.71 -9.79
CA ARG A 78 6.66 3.27 -10.10
C ARG A 78 6.76 2.48 -8.82
N ILE A 79 5.81 1.57 -8.60
CA ILE A 79 5.78 0.74 -7.40
C ILE A 79 5.63 -0.73 -7.76
N PHE A 80 5.98 -1.60 -6.81
CA PHE A 80 5.33 -2.89 -6.69
C PHE A 80 4.31 -2.82 -5.58
N GLN A 81 3.08 -3.26 -5.86
CA GLN A 81 2.05 -3.46 -4.84
C GLN A 81 1.85 -4.97 -4.66
N ILE A 82 2.14 -5.47 -3.47
CA ILE A 82 2.19 -6.90 -3.14
C ILE A 82 1.22 -7.17 -2.01
N TRP A 83 0.31 -8.12 -2.21
CA TRP A 83 -0.65 -8.50 -1.19
C TRP A 83 -0.43 -9.94 -0.75
N ILE A 84 -0.38 -10.14 0.56
CA ILE A 84 -0.13 -11.43 1.20
C ILE A 84 -1.23 -11.67 2.23
N MET A 85 -1.75 -12.89 2.29
CA MET A 85 -2.63 -13.26 3.41
C MET A 85 -1.85 -13.17 4.72
N PRO A 86 -2.45 -12.60 5.78
CA PRO A 86 -1.80 -12.56 7.08
C PRO A 86 -1.75 -13.95 7.71
N ASP A 87 -0.80 -14.15 8.62
CA ASP A 87 -0.73 -15.35 9.46
C ASP A 87 -1.84 -15.36 10.52
N GLU A 88 -2.31 -14.18 10.95
CA GLU A 88 -3.39 -13.99 11.91
C GLU A 88 -4.47 -13.07 11.35
N VAL A 89 -5.74 -13.48 11.47
CA VAL A 89 -6.90 -12.66 11.07
C VAL A 89 -7.46 -11.90 12.26
N GLY A 90 -8.03 -10.72 12.02
CA GLY A 90 -8.66 -9.90 13.05
C GLY A 90 -7.68 -9.21 14.02
N ALA A 91 -6.39 -9.14 13.67
CA ALA A 91 -5.42 -8.31 14.40
C ALA A 91 -5.78 -6.82 14.30
N PRO A 92 -5.33 -5.95 15.24
CA PRO A 92 -5.46 -4.51 15.09
C PRO A 92 -4.76 -4.03 13.80
N PRO A 93 -5.35 -3.10 13.02
CA PRO A 93 -4.68 -2.59 11.83
C PRO A 93 -3.44 -1.77 12.22
N SER A 94 -2.40 -1.84 11.38
CA SER A 94 -1.17 -1.08 11.58
C SER A 94 -0.57 -0.65 10.25
N TRP A 95 0.21 0.43 10.28
CA TRP A 95 0.92 0.94 9.12
C TRP A 95 2.32 1.42 9.55
N GLY A 96 3.31 1.20 8.70
CA GLY A 96 4.66 1.73 8.84
C GLY A 96 5.36 1.90 7.50
N ALA A 97 6.21 2.92 7.40
CA ALA A 97 7.01 3.28 6.24
C ALA A 97 8.42 3.72 6.67
#